data_AF-A0A9Q1RIP0-F1
#
_entry.id   AF-A0A9Q1RIP0-F1
#
_cell.length_a   1.000
_cell.length_b   1.000
_cell.length_c   1.000
_cell.angle_alpha   90.00
_cell.angle_beta   90.00
_cell.angle_gamma   90.00
#
_symmetry.space_group_name_H-M   'P 1'
#
loop_
_entity.id
_entity.type
_entity.pdbx_description
1 polymer ?
#
loop_
_entity_poly.entity_id
_entity_poly.type
_entity_poly.pdbx_seq_one_letter_code
_entity_poly.pdbx_strand_id
1 'polypeptide(L)'
;MECWCWEEVLEIEAQKFSLPLPLPNWPQGKGFGTGRICLGEIEVVQITKFNKIWGCSPSFGKSNCVSFYKPDEIPKGYCILGHYCQPDGEKHLTGYVLAAKDLTVNQKDTVRDLTSKLPALQKPLNFTLIWSSD
;
A
#
# COMPACT_ATOMS: atom_id res chain seq x y z
N MET A 1 0.55 4.45 37.63
CA MET A 1 -0.17 4.64 36.36
C MET A 1 -0.37 3.26 35.81
N GLU A 2 -1.47 2.62 36.19
CA GLU A 2 -1.73 1.22 35.91
C GLU A 2 -2.26 1.12 34.49
N CYS A 3 -1.47 0.50 33.60
CA CYS A 3 -1.93 0.16 32.27
C CYS A 3 -2.98 -0.95 32.42
N TRP A 4 -4.19 -0.66 31.96
CA TRP A 4 -5.27 -1.63 31.93
C TRP A 4 -4.92 -2.66 30.85
N CYS A 5 -4.40 -3.80 31.28
CA CYS A 5 -4.26 -4.96 30.42
C CYS A 5 -5.67 -5.46 30.11
N TRP A 6 -6.15 -5.17 28.90
CA TRP A 6 -7.23 -5.92 28.26
C TRP A 6 -7.06 -7.43 28.53
N GLU A 7 -8.09 -8.02 29.14
CA GLU A 7 -8.20 -9.46 29.33
C GLU A 7 -8.05 -10.18 27.98
N GLU A 8 -7.42 -11.35 28.02
CA GLU A 8 -7.22 -12.23 26.87
C GLU A 8 -8.56 -12.50 26.17
N VAL A 9 -8.86 -11.71 25.15
CA VAL A 9 -9.91 -12.01 24.20
C VAL A 9 -9.40 -13.24 23.45
N LEU A 10 -10.04 -14.39 23.73
CA LEU A 10 -9.89 -15.64 23.00
C LEU A 10 -9.57 -15.35 21.53
N GLU A 11 -8.51 -15.95 21.00
CA GLU A 11 -8.17 -15.87 19.57
C GLU A 11 -9.38 -16.36 18.75
N ILE A 12 -10.29 -15.43 18.43
CA ILE A 12 -11.31 -15.66 17.41
C ILE A 12 -10.51 -15.70 16.12
N GLU A 13 -10.23 -16.90 15.62
CA GLU A 13 -9.82 -17.06 14.23
C GLU A 13 -10.79 -16.23 13.39
N ALA A 14 -10.30 -15.14 12.81
CA ALA A 14 -11.13 -14.23 12.03
C ALA A 14 -11.68 -15.01 10.83
N GLN A 15 -12.89 -15.55 10.98
CA GLN A 15 -13.52 -16.34 9.95
C GLN A 15 -13.69 -15.44 8.73
N LYS A 16 -13.17 -15.89 7.59
CA LYS A 16 -13.24 -15.15 6.33
C LYS A 16 -14.70 -14.83 6.01
N PHE A 17 -15.05 -13.55 6.06
CA PHE A 17 -16.40 -13.10 5.71
C PHE A 17 -16.76 -13.62 4.32
N SER A 18 -17.90 -14.28 4.24
CA SER A 18 -18.46 -14.79 2.99
C SER A 18 -19.88 -14.25 2.89
N LEU A 19 -20.24 -13.74 1.71
CA LEU A 19 -21.60 -13.31 1.47
C LEU A 19 -22.54 -14.53 1.52
N PRO A 20 -23.75 -14.39 2.10
CA PRO A 20 -24.72 -15.48 2.15
C PRO A 20 -25.22 -15.91 0.77
N LEU A 21 -25.06 -15.04 -0.24
CA LEU A 21 -25.43 -15.25 -1.63
C LEU A 21 -24.35 -14.63 -2.55
N PRO A 22 -24.17 -15.13 -3.77
CA PRO A 22 -23.28 -14.49 -4.76
C PRO A 22 -23.72 -13.06 -5.04
N LEU A 23 -22.77 -12.18 -5.34
CA LEU A 23 -23.06 -10.80 -5.72
C LEU A 23 -23.99 -10.79 -6.95
N PRO A 24 -25.03 -9.94 -6.96
CA PRO A 24 -25.87 -9.80 -8.14
C PRO A 24 -25.04 -9.25 -9.31
N ASN A 25 -25.49 -9.52 -10.54
CA ASN A 25 -24.89 -8.91 -11.73
C ASN A 25 -25.14 -7.40 -11.70
N TRP A 26 -24.11 -6.63 -11.35
CA TRP A 26 -24.15 -5.18 -11.42
C TRP A 26 -24.07 -4.72 -12.88
N PRO A 27 -24.82 -3.68 -13.28
CA PRO A 27 -24.67 -3.10 -14.61
C PRO A 27 -23.23 -2.60 -14.79
N GLN A 28 -22.70 -2.72 -16.00
CA GLN A 28 -21.35 -2.27 -16.30
C GLN A 28 -21.27 -0.75 -16.12
N GLY A 29 -20.49 -0.31 -15.11
CA GLY A 29 -20.30 1.10 -14.82
C GLY A 29 -19.48 1.82 -15.90
N LYS A 30 -19.55 3.16 -15.92
CA LYS A 30 -18.80 4.02 -16.85
C LYS A 30 -17.44 4.51 -16.33
N GLY A 31 -16.87 3.87 -15.29
CA GLY A 31 -15.52 4.21 -14.81
C GLY A 31 -15.34 4.42 -13.31
N PHE A 32 -16.32 4.10 -12.46
CA PHE A 32 -16.09 4.02 -11.01
C PHE A 32 -15.38 2.71 -10.66
N GLY A 33 -14.42 2.75 -9.72
CA GLY A 33 -13.72 1.54 -9.26
C GLY A 33 -12.66 0.99 -10.23
N THR A 34 -12.10 1.80 -11.13
CA THR A 34 -11.01 1.40 -12.04
C THR A 34 -9.66 1.15 -11.33
N GLY A 35 -9.59 1.42 -10.02
CA GLY A 35 -8.36 1.40 -9.25
C GLY A 35 -7.42 2.57 -9.55
N ARG A 36 -7.88 3.60 -10.29
CA ARG A 36 -7.12 4.81 -10.60
C ARG A 36 -7.90 6.06 -10.21
N ILE A 37 -7.20 7.07 -9.71
CA ILE A 37 -7.78 8.37 -9.38
C ILE A 37 -6.76 9.48 -9.62
N CYS A 38 -7.22 10.59 -10.18
CA CYS A 38 -6.42 11.81 -10.36
C CYS A 38 -6.65 12.75 -9.17
N LEU A 39 -5.55 13.14 -8.51
CA LEU A 39 -5.51 14.04 -7.37
C LEU A 39 -4.85 15.37 -7.78
N GLY A 40 -5.36 15.98 -8.85
CA GLY A 40 -4.75 17.15 -9.48
C GLY A 40 -3.61 16.77 -10.41
N GLU A 41 -2.38 17.12 -10.03
CA GLU A 41 -1.16 16.88 -10.83
C GLU A 41 -0.59 15.47 -10.69
N ILE A 42 -1.15 14.67 -9.78
CA ILE A 42 -0.73 13.30 -9.49
C ILE A 42 -1.87 12.35 -9.86
N GLU A 43 -1.57 11.34 -10.65
CA GLU A 43 -2.44 10.17 -10.80
C GLU A 43 -1.95 9.06 -9.88
N VAL A 44 -2.85 8.46 -9.10
CA VAL A 44 -2.52 7.30 -8.27
C VAL A 44 -3.26 6.05 -8.74
N VAL A 45 -2.60 4.91 -8.60
CA VAL A 45 -3.14 3.59 -8.91
C VAL A 45 -3.02 2.67 -7.70
N GLN A 46 -4.06 1.87 -7.47
CA GLN A 46 -4.09 0.83 -6.46
C GLN A 46 -3.22 -0.36 -6.89
N ILE A 47 -2.32 -0.79 -5.99
CA ILE A 47 -1.50 -1.99 -6.16
C ILE A 47 -1.90 -3.02 -5.09
N THR A 48 -2.30 -4.20 -5.55
CA THR A 48 -2.74 -5.33 -4.71
C THR A 48 -1.84 -6.55 -4.82
N LYS A 49 -0.83 -6.51 -5.69
CA LYS A 49 0.15 -7.58 -5.88
C LYS A 49 1.43 -7.21 -5.18
N PHE A 50 1.99 -8.18 -4.48
CA PHE A 50 3.14 -7.97 -3.61
C PHE A 50 4.05 -9.18 -3.57
N ASN A 51 5.34 -8.93 -3.35
CA ASN A 51 6.35 -9.93 -3.06
C ASN A 51 6.81 -9.79 -1.61
N LYS A 52 6.80 -10.89 -0.83
CA LYS A 52 7.34 -10.90 0.54
C LYS A 52 8.84 -10.61 0.49
N ILE A 53 9.29 -9.63 1.27
CA ILE A 53 10.71 -9.24 1.35
C ILE A 53 11.32 -9.56 2.71
N TRP A 54 10.50 -9.66 3.75
CA TRP A 54 10.95 -9.98 5.09
C TRP A 54 9.80 -10.55 5.93
N GLY A 55 10.15 -11.34 6.94
CA GLY A 55 9.26 -11.84 7.99
C GLY A 55 10.10 -12.54 9.06
N CYS A 56 9.54 -12.81 10.24
CA CYS A 56 10.31 -13.45 11.30
C CYS A 56 10.58 -14.92 10.98
N SER A 57 11.75 -15.38 11.42
CA SER A 57 12.06 -16.80 11.47
C SER A 57 11.38 -17.46 12.69
N PRO A 58 11.18 -18.78 12.67
CA PRO A 58 10.60 -19.54 13.79
C PRO A 58 11.30 -19.33 15.15
N SER A 59 12.53 -18.81 15.14
CA SER A 59 13.35 -18.51 16.33
C SER A 59 12.91 -17.28 17.12
N PHE A 60 12.00 -16.43 16.60
CA PHE A 60 11.61 -15.16 17.24
C PHE A 60 10.48 -15.27 18.28
N GLY A 61 9.98 -16.47 18.57
CA GLY A 61 8.80 -16.65 19.43
C GLY A 61 7.49 -16.38 18.67
N LYS A 62 6.40 -17.01 19.12
CA LYS A 62 5.19 -17.21 18.30
C LYS A 62 4.22 -16.03 18.23
N SER A 63 4.35 -15.00 19.05
CA SER A 63 3.34 -13.94 19.15
C SER A 63 3.95 -12.57 18.84
N ASN A 64 3.37 -11.89 17.84
CA ASN A 64 3.65 -10.50 17.40
C ASN A 64 4.69 -10.30 16.29
N CYS A 65 4.89 -11.27 15.40
CA CYS A 65 5.69 -11.04 14.20
C CYS A 65 4.91 -10.28 13.11
N VAL A 66 5.62 -9.46 12.32
CA VAL A 66 5.10 -8.78 11.12
C VAL A 66 5.86 -9.26 9.88
N SER A 67 5.14 -9.47 8.77
CA SER A 67 5.73 -9.68 7.46
C SER A 67 5.68 -8.40 6.64
N PHE A 68 6.74 -8.12 5.88
CA PHE A 68 6.85 -6.97 4.99
C PHE A 68 6.89 -7.41 3.53
N TYR A 69 6.23 -6.63 2.70
CA TYR A 69 6.03 -6.93 1.29
C TYR A 69 6.32 -5.70 0.43
N LYS A 70 7.08 -5.91 -0.65
CA LYS A 70 7.25 -4.90 -1.69
C LYS A 70 6.12 -4.99 -2.71
N PRO A 71 5.59 -3.84 -3.19
CA PRO A 71 4.63 -3.83 -4.28
C PRO A 71 5.22 -4.45 -5.55
N ASP A 72 4.41 -5.16 -6.32
CA ASP A 72 4.79 -5.80 -7.58
C ASP A 72 3.86 -5.38 -8.73
N GLU A 73 4.26 -5.68 -9.97
CA GLU A 73 3.52 -5.34 -11.20
C GLU A 73 3.17 -3.85 -11.33
N ILE A 74 4.11 -2.99 -10.94
CA ILE A 74 3.91 -1.54 -10.96
C ILE A 74 3.79 -1.04 -12.41
N PRO A 75 2.68 -0.34 -12.78
CA PRO A 75 2.52 0.12 -14.14
C PRO A 75 3.61 1.12 -14.55
N LYS A 76 3.98 1.11 -15.83
CA LYS A 76 5.03 1.97 -16.36
C LYS A 76 4.77 3.45 -16.06
N GLY A 77 5.77 4.12 -15.49
CA GLY A 77 5.73 5.54 -15.14
C GLY A 77 5.15 5.85 -13.76
N TYR A 78 4.66 4.85 -13.03
CA TYR A 78 4.29 5.02 -11.62
C TYR A 78 5.47 4.69 -10.70
N CYS A 79 5.49 5.38 -9.57
CA CYS A 79 6.47 5.27 -8.50
C CYS A 79 5.77 4.72 -7.26
N ILE A 80 6.39 3.79 -6.53
CA ILE A 80 5.83 3.31 -5.26
C ILE A 80 5.93 4.39 -4.17
N LEU A 81 4.88 4.54 -3.37
CA LEU A 81 4.87 5.48 -2.24
C LEU A 81 5.17 4.82 -0.89
N GLY A 82 5.16 3.48 -0.84
CA GLY A 82 5.37 2.73 0.39
C GLY A 82 5.36 1.23 0.16
N HIS A 83 5.62 0.50 1.25
CA HIS A 83 5.55 -0.96 1.32
C HIS A 83 4.35 -1.37 2.17
N TYR A 84 3.95 -2.62 2.05
CA TYR A 84 2.85 -3.19 2.83
C TYR A 84 3.39 -4.10 3.93
N CYS A 85 2.72 -4.12 5.07
CA CYS A 85 3.00 -5.08 6.14
C CYS A 85 1.71 -5.57 6.79
N GLN A 86 1.74 -6.80 7.28
CA GLN A 86 0.63 -7.41 8.04
C GLN A 86 1.20 -8.40 9.06
N PRO A 87 0.43 -8.78 10.09
CA PRO A 87 0.82 -9.84 11.02
C PRO A 87 1.27 -11.11 10.29
N ASP A 88 2.38 -11.71 10.75
CA ASP A 88 2.89 -12.93 10.14
C ASP A 88 1.94 -14.10 10.39
N GLY A 89 1.82 -15.00 9.41
CA GLY A 89 0.87 -16.12 9.44
C GLY A 89 -0.52 -15.81 8.87
N GLU A 90 -0.87 -14.54 8.62
CA GLU A 90 -2.10 -14.22 7.86
C GLU A 90 -2.02 -14.78 6.44
N LYS A 91 -2.93 -15.71 6.12
CA LYS A 91 -2.94 -16.47 4.86
C LYS A 91 -3.26 -15.62 3.62
N HIS A 92 -3.94 -14.49 3.81
CA HIS A 92 -4.39 -13.64 2.71
C HIS A 92 -3.85 -12.22 2.90
N LEU A 93 -3.38 -11.62 1.81
CA LEU A 93 -3.09 -10.19 1.76
C LEU A 93 -4.42 -9.44 1.67
N THR A 94 -4.70 -8.59 2.64
CA THR A 94 -5.99 -7.86 2.73
C THR A 94 -5.88 -6.40 2.32
N GLY A 95 -4.65 -5.86 2.28
CA GLY A 95 -4.39 -4.46 1.97
C GLY A 95 -4.03 -4.18 0.52
N TYR A 96 -3.82 -2.89 0.26
CA TYR A 96 -3.28 -2.35 -0.97
C TYR A 96 -2.35 -1.19 -0.63
N VAL A 97 -1.48 -0.82 -1.57
CA VAL A 97 -0.75 0.45 -1.51
C VAL A 97 -1.07 1.29 -2.75
N LEU A 98 -0.72 2.57 -2.69
CA LEU A 98 -0.81 3.45 -3.85
C LEU A 98 0.56 3.60 -4.51
N ALA A 99 0.57 3.54 -5.84
CA ALA A 99 1.67 4.02 -6.66
C ALA A 99 1.23 5.30 -7.37
N ALA A 100 2.14 6.25 -7.54
CA ALA A 100 1.84 7.59 -8.02
C ALA A 100 2.63 7.94 -9.28
N LYS A 101 2.02 8.72 -10.16
CA LYS A 101 2.61 9.24 -11.38
C LYS A 101 2.39 10.74 -11.47
N ASP A 102 3.46 11.46 -11.77
CA ASP A 102 3.41 12.89 -12.06
C ASP A 102 2.88 13.12 -13.48
N LEU A 103 1.82 13.91 -13.60
CA LEU A 103 1.19 14.24 -14.89
C LEU A 103 1.82 15.47 -15.56
N THR A 104 2.60 16.28 -14.83
CA THR A 104 3.21 17.52 -15.33
C THR A 104 4.38 17.27 -16.27
N VAL A 105 5.06 16.13 -16.14
CA VAL A 105 6.25 15.76 -16.93
C VAL A 105 5.94 15.60 -18.44
N ASN A 106 4.67 15.39 -18.81
CA ASN A 106 4.26 15.24 -20.21
C ASN A 106 3.93 16.57 -20.90
N GLN A 107 3.92 17.69 -20.18
CA GLN A 107 3.72 19.02 -20.78
C GLN A 107 5.05 19.53 -21.35
N LYS A 108 5.39 19.05 -22.55
CA LYS A 108 6.33 19.78 -23.42
C LYS A 108 5.60 21.01 -23.96
N ASP A 109 6.27 22.15 -23.87
CA ASP A 109 5.96 23.41 -24.54
C ASP A 109 4.74 24.18 -24.04
N THR A 110 5.00 25.17 -23.18
CA THR A 110 4.79 26.59 -23.53
C THR A 110 5.40 27.43 -22.42
N VAL A 111 6.34 28.30 -22.80
CA VAL A 111 6.94 29.41 -22.02
C VAL A 111 7.05 29.12 -20.51
N ARG A 112 8.21 28.61 -20.09
CA ARG A 112 8.59 28.58 -18.67
C ARG A 112 8.54 30.00 -18.12
N ASP A 113 7.40 30.38 -17.57
CA ASP A 113 7.36 31.44 -16.57
C ASP A 113 8.30 30.99 -15.44
N LEU A 114 9.25 31.85 -15.09
CA LEU A 114 10.36 31.55 -14.19
C LEU A 114 9.94 31.46 -12.71
N THR A 115 8.64 31.36 -12.45
CA THR A 115 8.04 30.99 -11.17
C THR A 115 8.06 29.47 -11.01
N SER A 116 9.28 28.93 -10.89
CA SER A 116 9.64 27.50 -10.86
C SER A 116 8.75 26.63 -9.97
N LYS A 117 7.70 26.04 -10.56
CA LYS A 117 6.92 25.01 -9.88
C LYS A 117 7.72 23.70 -9.86
N LEU A 118 7.99 23.19 -8.67
CA LEU A 118 8.62 21.87 -8.49
C LEU A 118 7.71 20.77 -9.05
N PRO A 119 8.28 19.65 -9.54
CA PRO A 119 7.47 18.51 -9.96
C PRO A 119 6.61 18.01 -8.79
N ALA A 120 5.45 17.44 -9.09
CA ALA A 120 4.54 16.94 -8.08
C ALA A 120 5.09 15.68 -7.38
N LEU A 121 6.00 14.95 -8.01
CA LEU A 121 6.74 13.84 -7.41
C LEU A 121 8.26 14.01 -7.59
N GLN A 122 8.99 13.74 -6.51
CA GLN A 122 10.45 13.72 -6.52
C GLN A 122 10.97 12.49 -5.76
N LYS A 123 12.12 11.96 -6.21
CA LYS A 123 12.77 10.84 -5.50
C LYS A 123 13.30 11.32 -4.14
N PRO A 124 13.20 10.48 -3.09
CA PRO A 124 13.86 10.78 -1.82
C PRO A 124 15.37 10.89 -2.03
N LEU A 125 16.01 11.80 -1.28
CA LEU A 125 17.45 12.03 -1.36
C LEU A 125 18.24 10.97 -0.58
N ASN A 126 17.70 10.52 0.55
CA ASN A 126 18.33 9.55 1.44
C ASN A 126 17.28 8.79 2.28
N PHE A 127 17.75 7.82 3.04
CA PHE A 127 16.96 7.09 4.04
C PHE A 127 17.76 7.03 5.35
N THR A 128 17.05 7.09 6.48
CA THR A 128 17.63 6.90 7.82
C THR A 128 17.09 5.60 8.40
N LEU A 129 17.97 4.78 8.99
CA LEU A 129 17.57 3.56 9.66
C LEU A 129 16.82 3.92 10.96
N ILE A 130 15.58 3.44 11.09
CA ILE A 130 14.76 3.65 12.29
C ILE A 130 14.85 2.49 13.28
N TRP A 131 15.17 1.28 12.81
CA TRP A 131 15.22 0.07 13.62
C TRP A 131 15.98 -1.05 12.91
N SER A 132 16.79 -1.81 13.65
CA SER A 132 17.30 -3.14 13.28
C SER A 132 17.24 -4.08 14.49
N SER A 133 17.32 -5.38 14.25
CA SER A 133 17.34 -6.42 15.28
C SER A 133 18.75 -6.77 15.77
N ASP A 134 19.76 -5.96 15.41
CA ASP A 134 21.17 -6.20 15.77
C ASP A 134 21.45 -5.93 17.26
#